data_AF-A0A2I1HEE2-F1
#
_entry.id   AF-A0A2I1HEE2-F1
#
_cell.length_a   1.000
_cell.length_b   1.000
_cell.length_c   1.000
_cell.angle_alpha   90.00
_cell.angle_beta   90.00
_cell.angle_gamma   90.00
#
_symmetry.space_group_name_H-M   'P 1'
#
loop_
_entity.id
_entity.type
_entity.pdbx_description
1 polymer ?
#
loop_
_entity_poly.entity_id
_entity_poly.type
_entity_poly.pdbx_seq_one_letter_code
_entity_poly.pdbx_strand_id
1 'polypeptide(L)'
;YFNDVRLLDTACSYNLGESERFLGDYVSDKRSDVVISTKFTLNNTTVQKERRFNPNFGGNHRKSLVENLDGSLKRLNMSYVDILYVHVYEYRTPIEEFMRSLDDVVRSGKVGILPWSIVADGFLTGKYTRESNINLKSDYRNRSIINYSKDEKNWQILDEVIAISKEINRSPVQVALNWIQQKPGITSPLIGARTVVQLEENLKSLEFK
;
A
#
# COMPACT_ATOMS: atom_id res chain seq x y z
N TYR A 1 3.29 -25.99 10.03
CA TYR A 1 4.40 -25.26 9.39
C TYR A 1 3.97 -24.23 8.32
N PHE A 2 2.69 -23.80 8.26
CA PHE A 2 2.23 -22.68 7.42
C PHE A 2 1.19 -21.78 8.13
N ASN A 3 1.30 -21.61 9.46
CA ASN A 3 0.25 -20.95 10.25
C ASN A 3 0.26 -19.41 10.20
N ASP A 4 1.14 -18.78 9.42
CA ASP A 4 1.30 -17.31 9.42
C ASP A 4 1.36 -16.68 8.01
N VAL A 5 0.80 -17.33 6.98
CA VAL A 5 0.63 -16.64 5.69
C VAL A 5 -0.55 -15.67 5.81
N ARG A 6 -0.22 -14.39 6.02
CA ARG A 6 -1.22 -13.32 6.15
C ARG A 6 -1.48 -12.57 4.85
N LEU A 7 -0.67 -12.74 3.80
CA LEU A 7 -0.91 -12.13 2.48
C LEU A 7 -1.24 -13.23 1.47
N LEU A 8 -2.42 -13.14 0.86
CA LEU A 8 -2.87 -14.06 -0.17
C LEU A 8 -3.12 -13.30 -1.47
N ASP A 9 -2.37 -13.69 -2.49
CA ASP A 9 -2.34 -13.00 -3.77
C ASP A 9 -3.06 -13.81 -4.85
N THR A 10 -3.89 -13.12 -5.63
CA THR A 10 -4.63 -13.70 -6.76
C THR A 10 -4.67 -12.70 -7.93
N ALA A 11 -5.44 -13.01 -8.98
CA ALA A 11 -5.71 -12.11 -10.08
C ALA A 11 -7.00 -12.51 -10.79
N CYS A 12 -7.70 -11.55 -11.40
CA CYS A 12 -8.86 -11.83 -12.23
C CYS A 12 -8.55 -12.80 -13.39
N SER A 13 -7.30 -12.88 -13.84
CA SER A 13 -6.84 -13.73 -14.94
C SER A 13 -6.47 -15.16 -14.53
N TYR A 14 -6.18 -15.40 -13.26
CA TYR A 14 -5.73 -16.72 -12.80
C TYR A 14 -6.87 -17.73 -12.91
N ASN A 15 -6.67 -18.69 -13.81
CA ASN A 15 -7.68 -19.65 -14.22
C ASN A 15 -9.05 -18.98 -14.51
N LEU A 16 -9.03 -17.86 -15.24
CA LEU A 16 -10.23 -17.09 -15.63
C LEU A 16 -11.11 -16.65 -14.44
N GLY A 17 -10.47 -16.37 -13.30
CA GLY A 17 -11.12 -15.88 -12.08
C GLY A 17 -11.55 -16.99 -11.12
N GLU A 18 -11.30 -18.27 -11.42
CA GLU A 18 -11.54 -19.35 -10.45
C GLU A 18 -10.65 -19.22 -9.21
N SER A 19 -9.43 -18.68 -9.36
CA SER A 19 -8.56 -18.44 -8.21
C SER A 19 -9.18 -17.47 -7.21
N GLU A 20 -9.85 -16.41 -7.68
CA GLU A 20 -10.55 -15.45 -6.82
C GLU A 20 -11.76 -16.08 -6.13
N ARG A 21 -12.52 -16.94 -6.84
CA ARG A 21 -13.65 -17.68 -6.24
C ARG A 21 -13.20 -18.60 -5.12
N PHE A 22 -12.23 -19.46 -5.43
CA PHE A 22 -11.66 -20.39 -4.45
C PHE A 22 -11.09 -19.65 -3.25
N LEU A 23 -10.33 -18.57 -3.48
CA LEU A 23 -9.75 -17.78 -2.40
C LEU A 23 -10.85 -17.14 -1.54
N GLY A 24 -11.89 -16.57 -2.15
CA GLY A 24 -13.04 -16.01 -1.44
C GLY A 24 -13.70 -17.02 -0.51
N ASP A 25 -13.97 -18.22 -1.01
CA ASP A 25 -14.54 -19.32 -0.21
C ASP A 25 -13.58 -19.73 0.92
N TYR A 26 -12.29 -19.90 0.60
CA TYR A 26 -11.27 -20.36 1.54
C TYR A 26 -11.03 -19.42 2.73
N VAL A 27 -11.21 -18.10 2.55
CA VAL A 27 -10.97 -17.10 3.60
C VAL A 27 -12.25 -16.52 4.20
N SER A 28 -13.41 -17.03 3.81
CA SER A 28 -14.72 -16.48 4.22
C SER A 28 -14.91 -16.37 5.73
N ASP A 29 -14.33 -17.31 6.50
CA ASP A 29 -14.37 -17.37 7.97
C ASP A 29 -13.26 -16.58 8.68
N LYS A 30 -12.27 -16.08 7.94
CA LYS A 30 -11.04 -15.44 8.46
C LYS A 30 -10.61 -14.21 7.65
N ARG A 31 -11.56 -13.56 6.97
CA ARG A 31 -11.30 -12.40 6.09
C ARG A 31 -10.53 -11.30 6.81
N SER A 32 -10.82 -11.07 8.09
CA SER A 32 -10.17 -10.06 8.93
C SER A 32 -8.73 -10.40 9.31
N ASP A 33 -8.32 -11.67 9.20
CA ASP A 33 -6.99 -12.14 9.60
C ASP A 33 -5.99 -12.15 8.43
N VAL A 34 -6.47 -11.85 7.21
CA VAL A 34 -5.70 -11.92 5.98
C VAL A 34 -5.77 -10.61 5.20
N VAL A 35 -4.65 -10.30 4.55
CA VAL A 35 -4.47 -9.27 3.53
C VAL A 35 -4.69 -9.93 2.18
N ILE A 36 -5.66 -9.44 1.41
CA ILE A 36 -5.99 -9.96 0.09
C ILE A 36 -5.50 -9.01 -0.98
N SER A 37 -4.68 -9.50 -1.91
CA SER A 37 -4.30 -8.77 -3.11
C SER A 37 -4.89 -9.38 -4.37
N THR A 38 -5.35 -8.52 -5.28
CA THR A 38 -5.70 -8.92 -6.65
C THR A 38 -5.10 -7.95 -7.67
N LYS A 39 -5.30 -8.24 -8.95
CA LYS A 39 -4.73 -7.49 -10.06
C LYS A 39 -5.76 -7.27 -11.15
N PHE A 40 -5.65 -6.13 -11.83
CA PHE A 40 -6.34 -5.85 -13.08
C PHE A 40 -5.31 -5.51 -14.16
N THR A 41 -5.70 -5.59 -15.43
CA THR A 41 -5.03 -5.12 -16.68
C THR A 41 -5.31 -6.15 -17.77
N LEU A 42 -5.18 -7.44 -17.45
CA LEU A 42 -5.24 -8.50 -18.44
C LEU A 42 -6.66 -8.71 -18.96
N ASN A 43 -6.78 -8.88 -20.27
CA ASN A 43 -8.06 -9.08 -20.92
C ASN A 43 -8.36 -10.58 -21.07
N ASN A 44 -9.11 -11.15 -20.14
CA ASN A 44 -9.46 -12.59 -20.20
C ASN A 44 -10.38 -12.95 -21.36
N THR A 45 -11.06 -11.97 -21.98
CA THR A 45 -11.95 -12.26 -23.12
C THR A 45 -11.20 -12.66 -24.39
N THR A 46 -9.87 -12.50 -24.43
CA THR A 46 -9.03 -12.94 -25.55
C THR A 46 -8.87 -14.46 -25.63
N VAL A 47 -8.99 -15.15 -24.49
CA VAL A 47 -8.78 -16.61 -24.36
C VAL A 47 -10.07 -17.38 -24.07
N GLN A 48 -11.19 -16.69 -23.84
CA GLN A 48 -12.50 -17.28 -23.58
C GLN A 48 -13.26 -17.49 -24.90
N LYS A 49 -13.21 -18.72 -25.44
CA LYS A 49 -13.85 -19.06 -26.74
C LYS A 49 -15.36 -18.81 -26.77
N GLU A 50 -16.05 -19.01 -25.65
CA GLU A 50 -17.51 -18.88 -25.56
C GLU A 50 -17.98 -17.44 -25.26
N ARG A 51 -17.04 -16.52 -25.05
CA ARG A 51 -17.36 -15.13 -24.73
C ARG A 51 -16.96 -14.23 -25.89
N ARG A 52 -17.82 -13.27 -26.23
CA ARG A 52 -17.47 -12.21 -27.18
C ARG A 52 -16.24 -11.46 -26.68
N PHE A 53 -15.23 -11.32 -27.54
CA PHE A 53 -14.08 -10.46 -27.28
C PHE A 53 -14.54 -9.03 -26.97
N ASN A 54 -14.08 -8.49 -25.85
CA ASN A 54 -14.34 -7.12 -25.43
C ASN A 54 -13.01 -6.38 -25.27
N PRO A 55 -12.65 -5.47 -26.20
CA PRO A 55 -11.37 -4.76 -26.12
C PRO A 55 -11.27 -3.87 -24.87
N ASN A 56 -12.40 -3.44 -24.30
CA ASN A 56 -12.42 -2.56 -23.12
C ASN A 56 -12.25 -3.31 -21.78
N PHE A 57 -12.16 -4.65 -21.81
CA PHE A 57 -12.04 -5.47 -20.61
C PHE A 57 -10.59 -5.56 -20.07
N GLY A 58 -9.61 -4.97 -20.76
CA GLY A 58 -8.22 -4.89 -20.28
C GLY A 58 -7.56 -3.57 -20.64
N GLY A 59 -6.32 -3.38 -20.16
CA GLY A 59 -5.61 -2.09 -20.18
C GLY A 59 -5.66 -1.37 -18.83
N ASN A 60 -4.90 -0.29 -18.67
CA ASN A 60 -4.82 0.47 -17.43
C ASN A 60 -5.90 1.58 -17.31
N HIS A 61 -6.66 1.82 -18.38
CA HIS A 61 -7.70 2.85 -18.43
C HIS A 61 -8.81 2.63 -17.39
N ARG A 62 -9.49 3.72 -17.01
CA ARG A 62 -10.48 3.75 -15.93
C ARG A 62 -11.54 2.65 -16.02
N LYS A 63 -12.14 2.49 -17.20
CA LYS A 63 -13.23 1.52 -17.42
C LYS A 63 -12.79 0.08 -17.13
N SER A 64 -11.60 -0.31 -17.60
CA SER A 64 -11.03 -1.64 -17.35
C SER A 64 -10.83 -1.84 -15.86
N LEU A 65 -10.26 -0.86 -15.16
CA LEU A 65 -10.05 -0.91 -13.71
C LEU A 65 -11.35 -1.14 -12.95
N VAL A 66 -12.36 -0.28 -13.17
CA VAL A 66 -13.63 -0.34 -12.43
C VAL A 66 -14.36 -1.66 -12.68
N GLU A 67 -14.52 -2.07 -13.95
CA GLU A 67 -15.24 -3.30 -14.29
C GLU A 67 -14.50 -4.56 -13.78
N ASN A 68 -13.16 -4.58 -13.86
CA ASN A 68 -12.40 -5.72 -13.32
C ASN A 68 -12.47 -5.78 -11.81
N LEU A 69 -12.31 -4.66 -11.11
CA LEU A 69 -12.39 -4.60 -9.66
C LEU A 69 -13.78 -5.06 -9.16
N ASP A 70 -14.86 -4.54 -9.75
CA ASP A 70 -16.22 -4.96 -9.39
C ASP A 70 -16.44 -6.45 -9.65
N GLY A 71 -15.91 -6.96 -10.76
CA GLY A 71 -15.91 -8.38 -11.05
C GLY A 71 -15.12 -9.21 -10.03
N SER A 72 -13.94 -8.72 -9.62
CA SER A 72 -13.08 -9.38 -8.63
C SER A 72 -13.73 -9.42 -7.26
N LEU A 73 -14.28 -8.29 -6.78
CA LEU A 73 -15.02 -8.22 -5.52
C LEU A 73 -16.20 -9.19 -5.49
N LYS A 74 -16.94 -9.29 -6.60
CA LYS A 74 -18.02 -10.27 -6.74
C LYS A 74 -17.51 -11.72 -6.68
N ARG A 75 -16.40 -12.04 -7.33
CA ARG A 75 -15.82 -13.40 -7.31
C ARG A 75 -15.25 -13.77 -5.95
N LEU A 76 -14.61 -12.82 -5.27
CA LEU A 76 -14.07 -12.96 -3.92
C LEU A 76 -15.16 -12.98 -2.84
N ASN A 77 -16.39 -12.57 -3.16
CA ASN A 77 -17.48 -12.34 -2.20
C ASN A 77 -17.07 -11.34 -1.08
N MET A 78 -16.48 -10.21 -1.49
CA MET A 78 -15.98 -9.18 -0.57
C MET A 78 -16.42 -7.78 -1.01
N SER A 79 -16.49 -6.84 -0.07
CA SER A 79 -16.73 -5.42 -0.36
C SER A 79 -15.45 -4.65 -0.70
N TYR A 80 -14.27 -5.16 -0.32
CA TYR A 80 -12.97 -4.54 -0.57
C TYR A 80 -11.82 -5.56 -0.66
N VAL A 81 -10.73 -5.15 -1.32
CA VAL A 81 -9.41 -5.81 -1.28
C VAL A 81 -8.37 -4.91 -0.62
N ASP A 82 -7.33 -5.48 -0.02
CA ASP A 82 -6.30 -4.72 0.69
C ASP A 82 -5.28 -4.11 -0.27
N ILE A 83 -4.98 -4.79 -1.38
CA ILE A 83 -4.06 -4.32 -2.43
C ILE A 83 -4.66 -4.59 -3.80
N LEU A 84 -4.66 -3.57 -4.66
CA LEU A 84 -4.89 -3.72 -6.10
C LEU A 84 -3.59 -3.43 -6.86
N TYR A 85 -3.09 -4.42 -7.59
CA TYR A 85 -1.96 -4.23 -8.48
C TYR A 85 -2.42 -3.90 -9.90
N VAL A 86 -1.69 -2.99 -10.54
CA VAL A 86 -1.62 -2.91 -12.00
C VAL A 86 -0.81 -4.12 -12.47
N HIS A 87 -1.48 -5.16 -13.00
CA HIS A 87 -0.85 -6.46 -13.30
C HIS A 87 0.28 -6.32 -14.32
N VAL A 88 0.03 -5.50 -15.34
CA VAL A 88 1.01 -5.14 -16.37
C VAL A 88 0.86 -3.65 -16.63
N TYR A 89 1.96 -2.92 -16.60
CA TYR A 89 1.99 -1.53 -17.03
C TYR A 89 1.97 -1.47 -18.55
N GLU A 90 1.17 -0.56 -19.11
CA GLU A 90 1.11 -0.35 -20.56
C GLU A 90 1.03 1.15 -20.90
N TYR A 91 1.55 1.50 -22.08
CA TYR A 91 1.82 2.91 -22.45
C TYR A 91 0.65 3.63 -23.13
N ARG A 92 -0.48 2.97 -23.40
CA ARG A 92 -1.61 3.59 -24.10
C ARG A 92 -2.49 4.41 -23.18
N THR A 93 -2.49 4.10 -21.89
CA THR A 93 -3.20 4.90 -20.88
C THR A 93 -2.22 5.90 -20.25
N PRO A 94 -2.50 7.22 -20.31
CA PRO A 94 -1.68 8.22 -19.64
C PRO A 94 -1.56 7.95 -18.14
N ILE A 95 -0.38 8.24 -17.56
CA ILE A 95 -0.12 7.98 -16.15
C ILE A 95 -1.09 8.73 -15.24
N GLU A 96 -1.41 9.96 -15.60
CA GLU A 96 -2.34 10.82 -14.87
C GLU A 96 -3.75 10.22 -14.83
N GLU A 97 -4.16 9.52 -15.90
CA GLU A 97 -5.49 8.90 -15.99
C GLU A 97 -5.60 7.68 -15.07
N PHE A 98 -4.68 6.72 -15.17
CA PHE A 98 -4.80 5.51 -14.36
C PHE A 98 -4.48 5.78 -12.89
N MET A 99 -3.56 6.70 -12.58
CA MET A 99 -3.29 7.11 -11.20
C MET A 99 -4.51 7.78 -10.56
N ARG A 100 -5.21 8.65 -11.28
CA ARG A 100 -6.48 9.23 -10.82
C ARG A 100 -7.54 8.14 -10.61
N SER A 101 -7.58 7.13 -11.49
CA SER A 101 -8.52 6.02 -11.36
C SER A 101 -8.22 5.11 -10.17
N LEU A 102 -6.93 4.91 -9.84
CA LEU A 102 -6.50 4.23 -8.62
C LEU A 102 -6.90 5.02 -7.36
N ASP A 103 -6.69 6.34 -7.35
CA ASP A 103 -7.15 7.22 -6.25
C ASP A 103 -8.66 7.13 -6.04
N ASP A 104 -9.44 7.13 -7.12
CA ASP A 104 -10.90 7.05 -7.04
C ASP A 104 -11.40 5.71 -6.44
N VAL A 105 -10.78 4.57 -6.77
CA VAL A 105 -11.19 3.29 -6.16
C VAL A 105 -10.77 3.15 -4.71
N VAL A 106 -9.64 3.74 -4.33
CA VAL A 106 -9.25 3.88 -2.93
C VAL A 106 -10.28 4.73 -2.17
N ARG A 107 -10.62 5.91 -2.70
CA ARG A 107 -11.63 6.81 -2.11
C ARG A 107 -13.01 6.17 -2.02
N SER A 108 -13.34 5.24 -2.92
CA SER A 108 -14.58 4.47 -2.87
C SER A 108 -14.63 3.40 -1.76
N GLY A 109 -13.50 3.13 -1.09
CA GLY A 109 -13.38 2.09 -0.06
C GLY A 109 -13.26 0.66 -0.61
N LYS A 110 -13.23 0.48 -1.94
CA LYS A 110 -13.10 -0.84 -2.58
C LYS A 110 -11.67 -1.39 -2.55
N VAL A 111 -10.69 -0.53 -2.31
CA VAL A 111 -9.25 -0.88 -2.28
C VAL A 111 -8.60 -0.18 -1.10
N GLY A 112 -7.81 -0.92 -0.32
CA GLY A 112 -6.95 -0.37 0.72
C GLY A 112 -5.64 0.23 0.19
N ILE A 113 -5.00 1.05 1.01
CA ILE A 113 -3.64 1.55 0.79
C ILE A 113 -2.72 0.94 1.86
N LEU A 114 -1.62 0.35 1.39
CA LEU A 114 -0.49 -0.07 2.21
C LEU A 114 0.67 0.92 2.03
N PRO A 115 0.76 1.98 2.84
CA PRO A 115 1.85 2.94 2.72
C PRO A 115 3.16 2.28 3.15
N TRP A 116 4.20 2.52 2.35
CA TRP A 116 5.57 2.10 2.61
C TRP A 116 6.45 3.32 2.88
N SER A 117 7.60 3.11 3.53
CA SER A 117 8.55 4.17 3.90
C SER A 117 7.90 5.35 4.63
N ILE A 118 7.02 5.04 5.59
CA ILE A 118 6.25 6.02 6.38
C ILE A 118 7.18 7.00 7.12
N VAL A 119 8.36 6.52 7.52
CA VAL A 119 9.38 7.31 8.21
C VAL A 119 10.44 7.91 7.27
N ALA A 120 10.16 7.98 5.96
CA ALA A 120 11.04 8.49 4.92
C ALA A 120 12.47 7.89 5.00
N ASP A 121 12.56 6.57 4.86
CA ASP A 121 13.79 5.77 4.98
C ASP A 121 14.56 5.97 6.31
N GLY A 122 13.87 6.49 7.34
CA GLY A 122 14.40 6.78 8.66
C GLY A 122 14.69 8.25 8.90
N PHE A 123 14.46 9.14 7.94
CA PHE A 123 14.62 10.58 8.11
C PHE A 123 13.73 11.11 9.25
N LEU A 124 12.49 10.63 9.35
CA LEU A 124 11.52 11.05 10.37
C LEU A 124 11.73 10.41 11.76
N THR A 125 12.86 9.74 11.99
CA THR A 125 13.14 9.11 13.30
C THR A 125 13.64 10.11 14.35
N GLY A 126 13.99 11.34 13.96
CA GLY A 126 14.59 12.34 14.85
C GLY A 126 16.07 12.13 15.17
N LYS A 127 16.72 11.10 14.60
CA LYS A 127 18.15 10.81 14.85
C LYS A 127 19.11 11.66 14.01
N TYR A 128 18.59 12.42 13.04
CA TYR A 128 19.37 13.23 12.12
C TYR A 128 19.15 14.71 12.44
N THR A 129 20.25 15.47 12.50
CA THR A 129 20.24 16.93 12.59
C THR A 129 20.84 17.55 11.32
N ARG A 130 20.58 18.85 11.13
CA ARG A 130 21.14 19.62 10.01
C ARG A 130 22.68 19.57 10.02
N GLU A 131 23.31 19.55 11.21
CA GLU A 131 24.77 19.44 11.35
C GLU A 131 25.27 17.99 11.16
N SER A 132 24.56 16.99 11.70
CA SER A 132 25.03 15.59 11.67
C SER A 132 25.04 14.99 10.26
N ASN A 133 24.20 15.54 9.36
CA ASN A 133 24.05 15.02 8.01
C ASN A 133 25.19 15.38 7.06
N ILE A 134 25.99 16.40 7.38
CA ILE A 134 27.15 16.83 6.57
C ILE A 134 28.22 15.72 6.52
N ASN A 135 28.27 14.86 7.54
CA ASN A 135 29.29 13.83 7.71
C ASN A 135 28.82 12.41 7.36
N LEU A 136 27.61 12.24 6.81
CA LEU A 136 27.13 10.91 6.42
C LEU A 136 27.95 10.37 5.25
N LYS A 137 28.48 9.14 5.42
CA LYS A 137 29.14 8.41 4.33
C LYS A 137 28.14 8.22 3.19
N SER A 138 28.54 8.56 1.97
CA SER A 138 27.75 8.35 0.74
C SER A 138 27.72 6.87 0.37
N ASP A 139 26.99 6.07 1.14
CA ASP A 139 26.72 4.66 0.88
C ASP A 139 25.24 4.45 0.52
N TYR A 140 24.90 3.22 0.13
CA TYR A 140 23.54 2.86 -0.24
C TYR A 140 22.52 3.17 0.86
N ARG A 141 22.89 3.01 2.14
CA ARG A 141 21.98 3.20 3.27
C ARG A 141 21.69 4.66 3.57
N ASN A 142 22.67 5.54 3.38
CA ASN A 142 22.51 6.96 3.67
C ASN A 142 22.04 7.79 2.48
N ARG A 143 22.06 7.23 1.25
CA ARG A 143 21.69 7.95 0.03
C ARG A 143 20.32 8.62 0.12
N SER A 144 19.30 7.90 0.61
CA SER A 144 17.96 8.47 0.79
C SER A 144 17.97 9.62 1.78
N ILE A 145 18.64 9.46 2.92
CA ILE A 145 18.73 10.49 3.96
C ILE A 145 19.42 11.75 3.44
N ILE A 146 20.54 11.59 2.73
CA ILE A 146 21.27 12.69 2.09
C ILE A 146 20.38 13.41 1.06
N ASN A 147 19.50 12.69 0.37
CA ASN A 147 18.57 13.31 -0.56
C ASN A 147 17.44 14.06 0.16
N TYR A 148 16.84 13.47 1.20
CA TYR A 148 15.83 14.14 2.02
C TYR A 148 16.37 15.42 2.67
N SER A 149 17.63 15.40 3.14
CA SER A 149 18.25 16.54 3.83
C SER A 149 18.55 17.75 2.95
N LYS A 150 18.44 17.63 1.62
CA LYS A 150 18.66 18.74 0.67
C LYS A 150 17.49 19.71 0.61
N ASP A 151 16.31 19.29 1.05
CA ASP A 151 15.09 20.09 1.00
C ASP A 151 14.73 20.59 2.40
N GLU A 152 14.71 21.91 2.59
CA GLU A 152 14.36 22.54 3.86
C GLU A 152 12.93 22.21 4.31
N LYS A 153 12.03 21.93 3.36
CA LYS A 153 10.66 21.50 3.69
C LYS A 153 10.64 20.20 4.47
N ASN A 154 11.54 19.26 4.16
CA ASN A 154 11.62 17.99 4.90
C ASN A 154 12.06 18.24 6.34
N TRP A 155 12.99 19.17 6.55
CA TRP A 155 13.41 19.55 7.90
C TRP A 155 12.30 20.21 8.71
N GLN A 156 11.52 21.10 8.09
CA GLN A 156 10.34 21.69 8.74
C GLN A 156 9.32 20.62 9.16
N ILE A 157 9.10 19.60 8.32
CA ILE A 157 8.23 18.47 8.67
C ILE A 157 8.81 17.68 9.85
N LEU A 158 10.12 17.41 9.86
CA LEU A 158 10.77 16.70 10.96
C LEU A 158 10.69 17.49 12.27
N ASP A 159 10.94 18.79 12.23
CA ASP A 159 10.87 19.68 13.39
C ASP A 159 9.46 19.64 14.01
N GLU A 160 8.41 19.67 13.17
CA GLU A 160 7.01 19.55 13.60
C GLU A 160 6.71 18.17 14.22
N VAL A 161 7.15 17.09 13.58
CA VAL A 161 6.99 15.73 14.11
C VAL A 161 7.67 15.59 15.49
N ILE A 162 8.85 16.19 15.67
CA ILE A 162 9.57 16.21 16.95
C ILE A 162 8.83 17.05 18.00
N ALA A 163 8.25 18.18 17.61
CA ALA A 163 7.47 19.03 18.51
C ALA A 163 6.25 18.27 19.06
N ILE A 164 5.46 17.67 18.17
CA ILE A 164 4.30 16.83 18.54
C ILE A 164 4.74 15.65 19.41
N SER A 165 5.82 14.97 19.02
CA SER A 165 6.41 13.85 19.78
C SER A 165 6.67 14.21 21.23
N LYS A 166 7.21 15.40 21.50
CA LYS A 166 7.44 15.90 22.87
C LYS A 166 6.14 16.22 23.60
N GLU A 167 5.17 16.83 22.92
CA GLU A 167 3.88 17.21 23.49
C GLU A 167 3.08 15.98 23.98
N ILE A 168 3.01 14.93 23.16
CA ILE A 168 2.23 13.72 23.48
C ILE A 168 3.05 12.63 24.18
N ASN A 169 4.32 12.90 24.49
CA ASN A 169 5.25 11.95 25.10
C ASN A 169 5.35 10.61 24.34
N ARG A 170 5.55 10.69 23.02
CA ARG A 170 5.71 9.54 22.10
C ARG A 170 6.93 9.73 21.22
N SER A 171 7.45 8.68 20.59
CA SER A 171 8.59 8.82 19.66
C SER A 171 8.17 9.45 18.32
N PRO A 172 9.08 10.12 17.59
CA PRO A 172 8.79 10.64 16.24
C PRO A 172 8.25 9.57 15.28
N VAL A 173 8.75 8.34 15.40
CA VAL A 173 8.29 7.18 14.61
C VAL A 173 6.84 6.85 14.93
N GLN A 174 6.46 6.83 16.22
CA GLN A 174 5.08 6.60 16.62
C GLN A 174 4.14 7.69 16.11
N VAL A 175 4.56 8.96 16.14
CA VAL A 175 3.78 10.08 15.57
C VAL A 175 3.54 9.88 14.07
N ALA A 176 4.58 9.57 13.30
CA ALA A 176 4.46 9.37 11.86
C ALA A 176 3.56 8.16 11.51
N LEU A 177 3.75 7.03 12.20
CA LEU A 177 2.92 5.82 12.04
C LEU A 177 1.45 6.10 12.41
N ASN A 178 1.21 6.78 13.52
CA ASN A 178 -0.12 7.13 13.97
C ASN A 178 -0.80 8.16 13.05
N TRP A 179 -0.06 9.09 12.48
CA TRP A 179 -0.62 10.06 11.54
C TRP A 179 -1.05 9.41 10.22
N ILE A 180 -0.25 8.48 9.67
CA ILE A 180 -0.56 7.86 8.38
C ILE A 180 -1.76 6.91 8.49
N GLN A 181 -1.87 6.12 9.57
CA GLN A 181 -2.98 5.18 9.74
C GLN A 181 -4.34 5.88 9.83
N GLN A 182 -4.36 7.17 10.20
CA GLN A 182 -5.58 7.97 10.28
C GLN A 182 -6.01 8.55 8.92
N LYS A 183 -5.23 8.37 7.84
CA LYS A 183 -5.60 8.89 6.52
C LYS A 183 -6.67 8.01 5.85
N PRO A 184 -7.67 8.62 5.18
CA PRO A 184 -8.67 7.87 4.44
C PRO A 184 -8.04 6.86 3.46
N GLY A 185 -8.55 5.63 3.47
CA GLY A 185 -8.10 4.57 2.58
C GLY A 185 -6.86 3.79 3.05
N ILE A 186 -6.13 4.24 4.07
CA ILE A 186 -5.01 3.47 4.64
C ILE A 186 -5.55 2.28 5.43
N THR A 187 -5.17 1.06 5.03
CA THR A 187 -5.65 -0.17 5.68
C THR A 187 -4.60 -0.79 6.58
N SER A 188 -3.33 -0.82 6.17
CA SER A 188 -2.25 -1.38 6.98
C SER A 188 -0.91 -0.74 6.62
N PRO A 189 -0.40 0.18 7.44
CA PRO A 189 0.93 0.74 7.24
C PRO A 189 2.02 -0.32 7.33
N LEU A 190 2.97 -0.33 6.38
CA LEU A 190 4.12 -1.24 6.45
C LEU A 190 5.13 -0.74 7.48
N ILE A 191 5.22 -1.47 8.59
CA ILE A 191 6.15 -1.16 9.70
C ILE A 191 7.49 -1.85 9.45
N GLY A 192 8.54 -1.05 9.25
CA GLY A 192 9.91 -1.54 9.19
C GLY A 192 10.53 -1.66 10.59
N ALA A 193 11.00 -2.84 10.97
CA ALA A 193 11.76 -3.07 12.19
C ALA A 193 12.91 -4.08 11.94
N ARG A 194 14.06 -3.86 12.60
CA ARG A 194 15.22 -4.76 12.55
C ARG A 194 15.35 -5.63 13.80
N THR A 195 14.62 -5.30 14.85
CA THR A 195 14.59 -6.03 16.12
C THR A 195 13.17 -6.11 16.66
N VAL A 196 12.90 -7.10 17.50
CA VAL A 196 11.59 -7.26 18.16
C VAL A 196 11.27 -6.04 19.03
N VAL A 197 12.25 -5.52 19.78
CA VAL A 197 12.07 -4.31 20.60
C VAL A 197 11.66 -3.10 19.75
N GLN A 198 12.26 -2.93 18.56
CA GLN A 198 11.86 -1.85 17.65
C GLN A 198 10.44 -2.06 17.14
N LEU A 199 10.05 -3.30 16.83
CA LEU A 199 8.69 -3.62 16.40
C LEU A 199 7.68 -3.30 17.51
N GLU A 200 7.94 -3.76 18.74
CA GLU A 200 7.10 -3.48 19.91
C GLU A 200 6.97 -1.98 20.17
N GLU A 201 8.08 -1.23 20.09
CA GLU A 201 8.05 0.22 20.24
C GLU A 201 7.24 0.90 19.13
N ASN A 202 7.38 0.44 17.88
CA ASN A 202 6.59 0.97 16.77
C ASN A 202 5.09 0.70 16.97
N LEU A 203 4.70 -0.49 17.45
CA LEU A 203 3.29 -0.88 17.66
C LEU A 203 2.56 -0.03 18.70
N LYS A 204 3.28 0.61 19.64
CA LYS A 204 2.69 1.60 20.56
C LYS A 204 2.11 2.82 19.84
N SER A 205 2.36 3.00 18.54
CA SER A 205 1.64 3.97 17.70
C SER A 205 0.13 3.72 17.65
N LEU A 206 -0.34 2.53 18.02
CA LEU A 206 -1.76 2.17 18.05
C LEU A 206 -2.47 2.62 19.34
N GLU A 207 -1.74 3.10 20.34
CA GLU A 207 -2.26 3.36 21.70
C GLU A 207 -2.77 4.80 21.91
N PHE A 208 -2.75 5.65 20.88
CA PHE A 208 -3.17 7.05 20.97
C PHE A 208 -3.83 7.53 19.68
N LYS A 209 -4.47 8.71 19.72
CA LYS A 209 -5.09 9.36 18.56
C LYS A 209 -4.77 10.84 18.53
#